data_AF-A0A2X1MR07-F1
#
_entry.id   AF-A0A2X1MR07-F1
#
_cell.length_a   1.000
_cell.length_b   1.000
_cell.length_c   1.000
_cell.angle_alpha   90.00
_cell.angle_beta   90.00
_cell.angle_gamma   90.00
#
_symmetry.space_group_name_H-M   'P 1'
#
loop_
_entity.id
_entity.type
_entity.pdbx_description
1 polymer ?
#
loop_
_entity_poly.entity_id
_entity_poly.type
_entity_poly.pdbx_seq_one_letter_code
_entity_poly.pdbx_strand_id
1 'polypeptide(L)'
;MILGPTIWVQILGHEKAIFPYEYPALFSITVAFLGIWFFSATDNSAEGARERELFRAQFIRSQTGLALSKAAHINLSPSPVA
;
A
#
# COMPACT_ATOMS: atom_id res chain seq x y z
N MET A 1 -4.73 21.74 -1.75
CA MET A 1 -3.46 22.45 -1.48
C MET A 1 -3.80 23.91 -1.16
N ILE A 2 -3.96 24.27 0.11
CA ILE A 2 -4.46 25.61 0.51
C ILE A 2 -3.42 26.72 0.27
N LEU A 3 -2.13 26.37 0.34
CA LEU A 3 -1.00 27.28 0.10
C LEU A 3 -0.53 27.30 -1.36
N GLY A 4 -1.21 26.58 -2.25
CA GLY A 4 -0.89 26.54 -3.68
C GLY A 4 -1.39 27.81 -4.38
N PRO A 5 -0.83 28.14 -5.56
CA PRO A 5 -1.15 29.37 -6.28
C PRO A 5 -2.65 29.52 -6.58
N THR A 6 -3.36 28.42 -6.84
CA THR A 6 -4.82 28.43 -7.09
C THR A 6 -5.62 28.95 -5.89
N ILE A 7 -5.35 28.53 -4.67
CA ILE A 7 -6.12 29.00 -3.50
C ILE A 7 -5.51 30.28 -2.92
N TRP A 8 -4.18 30.35 -2.84
CA TRP A 8 -3.47 31.44 -2.18
C TRP A 8 -3.43 32.74 -3.00
N VAL A 9 -3.22 32.64 -4.32
CA VAL A 9 -3.09 33.80 -5.20
C VAL A 9 -4.43 34.09 -5.90
N GLN A 10 -5.09 33.08 -6.48
CA GLN A 10 -6.30 33.30 -7.28
C GLN A 10 -7.58 33.48 -6.44
N ILE A 11 -7.69 32.83 -5.28
CA ILE A 11 -8.89 32.94 -4.42
C ILE A 11 -8.70 33.98 -3.31
N LEU A 12 -7.52 34.04 -2.68
CA LEU A 12 -7.24 34.93 -1.54
C LEU A 12 -6.53 36.25 -1.91
N GLY A 13 -6.07 36.41 -3.17
CA GLY A 13 -5.53 37.68 -3.66
C GLY A 13 -4.12 38.06 -3.18
N HIS A 14 -3.34 37.11 -2.65
CA HIS A 14 -1.96 37.37 -2.24
C HIS A 14 -0.99 37.44 -3.44
N GLU A 15 0.03 38.30 -3.39
CA GLU A 15 0.95 38.55 -4.52
C GLU A 15 1.83 37.38 -4.94
N LYS A 16 2.19 36.48 -4.01
CA LYS A 16 3.08 35.35 -4.29
C LYS A 16 2.67 34.12 -3.49
N ALA A 17 2.56 32.98 -4.18
CA ALA A 17 2.37 31.69 -3.53
C ALA A 17 3.61 31.33 -2.71
N ILE A 18 3.41 30.92 -1.46
CA ILE A 18 4.48 30.42 -0.59
C ILE A 18 5.09 29.14 -1.19
N PHE A 19 4.29 28.34 -1.89
CA PHE A 19 4.73 27.20 -2.69
C PHE A 19 4.44 27.46 -4.18
N PRO A 20 5.43 27.87 -4.99
CA PRO A 20 5.26 28.19 -6.40
C PRO A 20 5.25 26.95 -7.31
N TYR A 21 4.68 25.84 -6.86
CA TYR A 21 4.51 24.63 -7.67
C TYR A 21 3.03 24.29 -7.76
N GLU A 22 2.53 24.19 -8.99
CA GLU A 22 1.14 23.83 -9.29
C GLU A 22 0.85 22.37 -8.91
N TYR A 23 1.86 21.50 -9.00
CA TYR A 23 1.78 20.06 -8.70
C TYR A 23 2.80 19.62 -7.65
N PRO A 24 2.67 20.06 -6.39
CA PRO A 24 3.61 19.70 -5.33
C PRO A 24 3.55 18.21 -4.96
N ALA A 25 2.45 17.54 -5.29
CA ALA A 25 2.27 16.11 -5.12
C ALA A 25 3.30 15.28 -5.89
N LEU A 26 3.83 15.80 -7.02
CA LEU A 26 4.85 15.09 -7.80
C LEU A 26 6.11 14.85 -6.96
N PHE A 27 6.56 15.85 -6.21
CA PHE A 27 7.75 15.70 -5.36
C PHE A 27 7.50 14.74 -4.21
N SER A 28 6.37 14.87 -3.50
CA SER A 28 6.08 14.02 -2.34
C SER A 28 5.85 12.57 -2.75
N ILE A 29 5.14 12.33 -3.86
CA ILE A 29 4.87 10.98 -4.37
C ILE A 29 6.18 10.35 -4.82
N THR A 30 6.99 11.03 -5.62
CA THR A 30 8.28 10.50 -6.07
C THR A 30 9.20 10.17 -4.90
N VAL A 31 9.33 11.07 -3.91
CA VAL A 31 10.14 10.81 -2.71
C VAL A 31 9.59 9.64 -1.89
N ALA A 32 8.26 9.54 -1.74
CA ALA A 32 7.64 8.42 -1.04
C ALA A 32 7.91 7.08 -1.72
N PHE A 33 7.71 6.99 -3.04
CA PHE A 33 7.96 5.75 -3.79
C PHE A 33 9.44 5.35 -3.75
N LEU A 34 10.35 6.31 -3.97
CA LEU A 34 11.79 6.04 -3.91
C LEU A 34 12.23 5.66 -2.50
N GLY A 35 11.72 6.34 -1.48
CA GLY A 35 12.01 6.03 -0.08
C GLY A 35 11.54 4.65 0.31
N ILE A 36 10.27 4.31 0.04
CA ILE A 36 9.71 2.99 0.32
C ILE A 36 10.54 1.90 -0.38
N TRP A 37 10.86 2.07 -1.66
CA TRP A 37 11.67 1.12 -2.40
C TRP A 37 13.07 0.99 -1.80
N PHE A 38 13.77 2.10 -1.54
CA PHE A 38 15.13 2.11 -1.04
C PHE A 38 15.24 1.43 0.34
N PHE A 39 14.37 1.81 1.28
CA PHE A 39 14.37 1.21 2.62
C PHE A 39 13.91 -0.24 2.60
N SER A 40 12.92 -0.60 1.77
CA SER A 40 12.47 -1.99 1.62
C SER A 40 13.56 -2.89 1.03
N ALA A 41 14.27 -2.41 0.00
CA ALA A 41 15.35 -3.16 -0.65
C ALA A 41 16.59 -3.33 0.24
N THR A 42 16.87 -2.34 1.10
CA THR A 42 18.03 -2.36 2.01
C THR A 42 17.72 -2.97 3.38
N ASP A 43 16.46 -3.31 3.65
CA ASP A 43 16.05 -3.97 4.90
C ASP A 43 16.63 -5.39 4.99
N ASN A 44 17.59 -5.54 5.90
CA ASN A 44 18.22 -6.80 6.29
C ASN A 44 17.86 -7.21 7.73
N SER A 45 16.80 -6.62 8.29
CA SER A 45 16.33 -6.97 9.64
C SER A 45 15.78 -8.41 9.68
N ALA A 46 15.81 -9.01 10.88
CA ALA A 46 15.22 -10.31 11.12
C ALA A 46 13.69 -10.31 10.87
N GLU A 47 13.03 -9.19 11.15
CA GLU A 47 11.59 -9.02 10.87
C GLU A 47 11.31 -9.02 9.36
N GLY A 48 12.10 -8.27 8.58
CA GLY A 48 11.98 -8.28 7.12
C GLY A 48 12.22 -9.66 6.51
N ALA A 49 13.14 -10.46 7.07
CA ALA A 49 13.33 -11.85 6.65
C ALA A 49 12.11 -12.73 6.95
N ARG A 50 11.54 -12.62 8.15
CA ARG A 50 10.35 -13.35 8.58
C ARG A 50 9.13 -13.05 7.70
N GLU A 51 8.89 -11.78 7.40
CA GLU A 51 7.78 -11.36 6.53
C GLU A 51 7.90 -11.92 5.11
N ARG A 52 9.11 -11.96 4.54
CA ARG A 52 9.37 -12.56 3.22
C ARG A 52 9.06 -14.06 3.20
N GLU A 53 9.33 -14.78 4.29
CA GLU A 53 9.00 -16.21 4.41
C GLU A 53 7.47 -16.42 4.43
N LEU A 54 6.75 -15.64 5.23
CA LEU A 54 5.28 -15.69 5.32
C LEU A 54 4.60 -15.36 3.98
N PHE A 55 5.15 -14.38 3.24
CA PHE A 55 4.64 -14.00 1.93
C PHE A 55 4.61 -15.16 0.94
N ARG A 56 5.63 -16.04 0.94
CA ARG A 56 5.69 -17.17 -0.01
C ARG A 56 4.50 -18.12 0.14
N ALA A 57 4.11 -18.43 1.37
CA ALA A 57 2.95 -19.26 1.63
C ALA A 57 1.65 -18.59 1.14
N GLN A 58 1.52 -17.28 1.34
CA GLN A 58 0.37 -16.51 0.86
C GLN A 58 0.30 -16.43 -0.66
N PHE A 59 1.45 -16.28 -1.32
CA PHE A 59 1.56 -16.22 -2.78
C PHE A 59 1.13 -17.53 -3.45
N ILE A 60 1.52 -18.68 -2.90
CA ILE A 60 1.07 -19.99 -3.40
C ILE A 60 -0.43 -20.14 -3.19
N ARG A 61 -0.94 -19.75 -2.01
CA ARG A 61 -2.37 -19.79 -1.68
C ARG A 61 -3.20 -18.93 -2.63
N SER A 62 -2.76 -17.72 -2.96
CA SER A 62 -3.51 -16.80 -3.82
C SER A 62 -3.55 -17.26 -5.27
N GLN A 63 -2.47 -17.89 -5.76
CA GLN A 63 -2.42 -18.40 -7.14
C GLN A 63 -3.15 -19.74 -7.34
N THR A 64 -3.11 -20.63 -6.35
CA THR A 64 -3.65 -21.99 -6.50
C THR A 64 -5.09 -22.13 -6.00
N GLY A 65 -5.58 -21.20 -5.19
CA GLY A 65 -6.92 -21.29 -4.58
C GLY A 65 -7.07 -22.39 -3.52
N LEU A 66 -5.99 -23.10 -3.14
CA LEU A 66 -6.00 -24.25 -2.21
C LEU A 66 -6.52 -23.94 -0.80
N ALA A 67 -6.62 -22.68 -0.41
CA ALA A 67 -7.22 -22.35 0.88
C ALA A 67 -8.75 -22.32 0.89
N LEU A 68 -9.40 -22.17 -0.27
CA LEU A 68 -10.84 -22.34 -0.36
C LEU A 68 -11.20 -23.82 -0.24
N SER A 69 -10.41 -24.73 -0.80
CA SER A 69 -10.65 -26.18 -0.69
C SER A 69 -10.50 -26.70 0.74
N LYS A 70 -9.49 -26.21 1.49
CA LYS A 70 -9.32 -26.59 2.91
C LYS A 70 -10.41 -26.02 3.82
N ALA A 71 -10.92 -24.81 3.56
CA ALA A 71 -12.02 -24.22 4.32
C ALA A 71 -13.38 -24.82 3.97
N ALA A 72 -13.62 -25.15 2.69
CA ALA A 72 -14.85 -25.79 2.24
C ALA A 72 -14.98 -27.25 2.73
N HIS A 73 -13.86 -27.98 2.86
CA HIS A 73 -13.86 -29.34 3.40
C HIS A 73 -14.25 -29.43 4.88
N ILE A 74 -14.18 -28.33 5.65
CA ILE A 74 -14.62 -28.30 7.06
C ILE A 74 -16.15 -28.20 7.22
N ASN A 75 -16.89 -27.80 6.17
CA ASN A 75 -18.34 -27.56 6.23
C ASN A 75 -19.20 -28.56 5.42
N LEU A 76 -18.62 -29.67 4.96
CA LEU A 76 -19.32 -30.69 4.15
C LEU A 76 -19.50 -32.04 4.86
N SER A 77 -19.40 -32.12 6.19
CA SER A 77 -19.99 -33.29 6.88
C SER A 77 -21.51 -33.14 6.81
N PRO A 78 -22.27 -34.03 6.15
CA PRO A 78 -23.72 -33.97 6.23
C PRO A 78 -24.12 -34.12 7.70
N SER A 79 -24.95 -33.21 8.20
CA SER A 79 -25.65 -33.41 9.47
C SER A 79 -26.28 -34.81 9.43
N PRO A 80 -26.15 -35.64 10.49
CA PRO A 80 -26.78 -36.94 10.50
C PRO A 80 -28.30 -36.68 10.52
N VAL A 81 -28.93 -36.89 9.36
CA VAL A 81 -30.39 -36.91 9.26
C VAL A 81 -30.80 -38.26 9.85
N ALA A 82 -31.64 -38.17 10.89
CA ALA A 82 -32.22 -39.28 11.62
C ALA A 82 -33.06 -40.22 10.73
#